data_AF-A0A9E8N2G6-F1
#
_entry.id   AF-A0A9E8N2G6-F1
#
_cell.length_a   1.000
_cell.length_b   1.000
_cell.length_c   1.000
_cell.angle_alpha   90.00
_cell.angle_beta   90.00
_cell.angle_gamma   90.00
#
_symmetry.space_group_name_H-M   'P 1'
#
loop_
_entity.id
_entity.type
_entity.pdbx_description
1 polymer ?
#
loop_
_entity_poly.entity_id
_entity_poly.type
_entity_poly.pdbx_seq_one_letter_code
_entity_poly.pdbx_strand_id
1 'polypeptide(L)'
;MPLHEFWPKSGPRWDGLARARDGKLILIEAKAHIEEAVDYRSKAAANALARIEKRLDEAKAAFRANPDAPWHSPLYQMANRLAHLYFLAEINKKDAYLVFVNFANAADVEIPVAREEWKGATRLAHKFLGLKDSRLSRRVTSIIIDLKEIIGQQSAGGDARNRAPQL
;
A
#
# COMPACT_ATOMS: atom_id res chain seq x y z
N MET A 1 9.25 -0.89 20.94
CA MET A 1 10.30 -1.70 20.28
C MET A 1 10.97 -0.88 19.19
N PRO A 2 12.30 -0.77 19.20
CA PRO A 2 13.09 -0.19 18.11
C PRO A 2 12.94 -0.94 16.78
N LEU A 3 13.16 -0.26 15.64
CA LEU A 3 13.03 -0.87 14.31
C LEU A 3 14.01 -2.03 14.09
N HIS A 4 15.24 -1.95 14.59
CA HIS A 4 16.26 -2.98 14.36
C HIS A 4 15.99 -4.29 15.11
N GLU A 5 15.17 -4.24 16.17
CA GLU A 5 14.65 -5.42 16.86
C GLU A 5 13.48 -6.03 16.08
N PHE A 6 12.60 -5.17 15.54
CA PHE A 6 11.44 -5.61 14.76
C PHE A 6 11.86 -6.19 13.40
N TRP A 7 12.63 -5.46 12.60
CA TRP A 7 12.95 -5.79 11.22
C TRP A 7 14.47 -5.84 10.97
N PRO A 8 14.96 -6.62 9.98
CA PRO A 8 16.37 -6.63 9.62
C PRO A 8 16.93 -5.27 9.21
N LYS A 9 18.26 -5.16 9.25
CA LYS A 9 19.02 -3.97 8.86
C LYS A 9 18.62 -3.54 7.44
N SER A 10 18.44 -2.23 7.25
CA SER A 10 17.87 -1.53 6.07
C SER A 10 16.38 -1.24 6.12
N GLY A 11 15.60 -1.95 6.96
CA GLY A 11 14.19 -1.65 7.16
C GLY A 11 13.33 -1.70 5.87
N PRO A 12 12.10 -1.18 5.92
CA PRO A 12 11.27 -1.00 4.74
C PRO A 12 11.69 0.26 3.95
N ARG A 13 11.65 0.18 2.62
CA ARG A 13 11.77 1.35 1.73
C ARG A 13 10.38 1.85 1.38
N TRP A 14 10.07 3.11 1.59
CA TRP A 14 8.71 3.64 1.34
C TRP A 14 8.74 4.61 0.17
N ASP A 15 7.66 4.65 -0.61
CA ASP A 15 7.44 5.69 -1.62
C ASP A 15 7.06 7.02 -0.96
N GLY A 16 6.41 6.95 0.21
CA GLY A 16 6.15 8.13 1.03
C GLY A 16 5.99 7.83 2.51
N LEU A 17 6.47 8.77 3.32
CA LEU A 17 6.22 8.84 4.76
C LEU A 17 5.74 10.25 5.08
N ALA A 18 4.60 10.37 5.75
CA ALA A 18 4.07 11.66 6.15
C ALA A 18 3.67 11.67 7.62
N ARG A 19 3.74 12.87 8.21
CA ARG A 19 3.15 13.18 9.50
C ARG A 19 2.10 14.27 9.29
N ALA A 20 0.85 13.95 9.55
CA ALA A 20 -0.23 14.93 9.49
C ALA A 20 -0.10 15.98 10.60
N ARG A 21 -0.76 17.12 10.45
CA ARG A 21 -0.73 18.23 11.43
C ARG A 21 -1.20 17.79 12.83
N ASP A 22 -2.15 16.87 12.88
CA ASP A 22 -2.66 16.29 14.13
C ASP A 22 -1.77 15.15 14.69
N GLY A 23 -0.60 14.92 14.09
CA GLY A 23 0.39 13.96 14.55
C GLY A 23 0.24 12.54 14.00
N LYS A 24 -0.79 12.24 13.18
CA LYS A 24 -0.95 10.93 12.55
C LYS A 24 0.21 10.59 11.63
N LEU A 25 0.63 9.33 11.64
CA LEU A 25 1.64 8.81 10.73
C LEU A 25 0.95 8.16 9.53
N ILE A 26 1.40 8.49 8.32
CA ILE A 26 0.87 7.93 7.08
C ILE A 26 2.02 7.29 6.32
N LEU A 27 1.91 5.97 6.12
CA LEU A 27 2.80 5.16 5.30
C LEU A 27 2.19 5.07 3.90
N ILE A 28 2.99 5.30 2.87
CA ILE A 28 2.52 5.29 1.48
C ILE A 28 3.35 4.28 0.70
N GLU A 29 2.65 3.39 0.00
CA GLU A 29 3.18 2.49 -1.02
C GLU A 29 2.45 2.79 -2.33
N ALA A 30 3.19 3.08 -3.40
CA ALA A 30 2.67 3.44 -4.69
C ALA A 30 3.04 2.40 -5.75
N LYS A 31 2.10 2.11 -6.67
CA LYS A 31 2.31 1.18 -7.79
C LYS A 31 1.64 1.67 -9.06
N ALA A 32 2.28 1.41 -10.20
CA ALA A 32 1.76 1.72 -11.52
C ALA A 32 1.52 0.45 -12.37
N HIS A 33 2.16 -0.67 -12.03
CA HIS A 33 1.89 -1.99 -12.63
C HIS A 33 1.33 -2.96 -11.57
N ILE A 34 0.34 -3.79 -11.95
CA ILE A 34 -0.17 -4.85 -11.07
C ILE A 34 0.92 -5.90 -10.78
N GLU A 35 1.79 -6.17 -11.74
CA GLU A 35 2.86 -7.17 -11.63
C GLU A 35 3.83 -6.86 -10.49
N GLU A 36 4.04 -5.58 -10.17
CA GLU A 36 4.85 -5.16 -9.02
C GLU A 36 4.28 -5.62 -7.67
N ALA A 37 2.98 -5.93 -7.61
CA ALA A 37 2.34 -6.46 -6.41
C ALA A 37 2.63 -7.95 -6.20
N VAL A 38 3.07 -8.67 -7.24
CA VAL A 38 3.43 -10.10 -7.16
C VAL A 38 4.93 -10.21 -6.93
N ASP A 39 5.30 -10.46 -5.68
CA ASP A 39 6.68 -10.63 -5.26
C ASP A 39 6.84 -11.87 -4.36
N TYR A 40 7.70 -12.78 -4.80
CA TYR A 40 7.70 -14.14 -4.26
C TYR A 40 8.43 -14.31 -2.94
N ARG A 41 9.34 -13.39 -2.53
CA ARG A 41 10.07 -13.49 -1.25
C ARG A 41 10.97 -12.30 -0.92
N SER A 42 11.32 -12.22 0.36
CA SER A 42 12.47 -11.46 0.85
C SER A 42 13.78 -11.89 0.19
N LYS A 43 14.68 -10.93 -0.09
CA LYS A 43 16.07 -11.17 -0.51
C LYS A 43 17.05 -11.23 0.67
N ALA A 44 16.55 -11.36 1.89
CA ALA A 44 17.38 -11.33 3.10
C ALA A 44 18.13 -12.66 3.33
N ALA A 45 19.26 -12.60 4.06
CA ALA A 45 19.99 -13.78 4.51
C ALA A 45 19.16 -14.63 5.48
N ALA A 46 19.50 -15.92 5.63
CA ALA A 46 18.69 -16.90 6.38
C ALA A 46 18.33 -16.47 7.81
N ASN A 47 19.27 -15.88 8.56
CA ASN A 47 19.03 -15.39 9.93
C ASN A 47 18.07 -14.18 9.98
N ALA A 48 18.04 -13.37 8.93
CA ALA A 48 17.12 -12.26 8.79
C ALA A 48 15.73 -12.73 8.32
N LEU A 49 15.67 -13.84 7.58
CA LEU A 49 14.42 -14.43 7.09
C LEU A 49 13.55 -14.93 8.25
N ALA A 50 14.10 -15.69 9.20
CA ALA A 50 13.35 -16.20 10.35
C ALA A 50 12.71 -15.06 11.19
N ARG A 51 13.39 -13.91 11.30
CA ARG A 51 12.84 -12.73 11.98
C ARG A 51 11.67 -12.14 11.19
N ILE A 52 11.84 -12.00 9.88
CA ILE A 52 10.79 -11.51 8.98
C ILE A 52 9.55 -12.40 9.07
N GLU A 53 9.71 -13.71 8.93
CA GLU A 53 8.62 -14.69 9.00
C GLU A 53 7.87 -14.58 10.32
N LYS A 54 8.59 -14.58 11.45
CA LYS A 54 8.00 -14.37 12.77
C LYS A 54 7.17 -13.09 12.85
N ARG A 55 7.70 -11.97 12.34
CA ARG A 55 6.99 -10.68 12.37
C ARG A 55 5.77 -10.67 11.44
N LEU A 56 5.85 -11.34 10.29
CA LEU A 56 4.71 -11.50 9.38
C LEU A 56 3.61 -12.31 10.05
N ASP A 57 3.93 -13.38 10.76
CA ASP A 57 2.94 -14.19 11.48
C ASP A 57 2.30 -13.44 12.65
N GLU A 58 3.10 -12.69 13.42
CA GLU A 58 2.58 -11.80 14.47
C GLU A 58 1.61 -10.75 13.88
N ALA A 59 1.97 -10.15 12.75
CA ALA A 59 1.12 -9.19 12.06
C ALA A 59 -0.15 -9.87 11.51
N LYS A 60 -0.04 -11.02 10.85
CA LYS A 60 -1.16 -11.82 10.33
C LYS A 60 -2.20 -12.10 11.43
N ALA A 61 -1.74 -12.52 12.59
CA ALA A 61 -2.58 -12.73 13.76
C ALA A 61 -3.23 -11.43 14.25
N ALA A 62 -2.47 -10.33 14.36
CA ALA A 62 -2.98 -9.03 14.78
C ALA A 62 -4.05 -8.45 13.83
N PHE A 63 -3.89 -8.69 12.52
CA PHE A 63 -4.88 -8.32 11.50
C PHE A 63 -6.13 -9.20 11.52
N ARG A 64 -6.14 -10.29 12.31
CA ARG A 64 -7.16 -11.34 12.31
C ARG A 64 -7.36 -11.98 10.94
N ALA A 65 -6.27 -12.06 10.17
CA ALA A 65 -6.28 -12.69 8.87
C ALA A 65 -6.53 -14.20 9.01
N ASN A 66 -6.90 -14.86 7.91
CA ASN A 66 -6.95 -16.32 7.88
C ASN A 66 -5.56 -16.88 8.28
N PRO A 67 -5.46 -17.77 9.30
CA PRO A 67 -4.19 -18.37 9.71
C PRO A 67 -3.42 -19.05 8.58
N ASP A 68 -4.16 -19.66 7.63
CA ASP A 68 -3.59 -20.38 6.48
C ASP A 68 -3.24 -19.46 5.30
N ALA A 69 -3.47 -18.14 5.43
CA ALA A 69 -3.13 -17.19 4.37
C ALA A 69 -1.59 -17.09 4.19
N PRO A 70 -1.08 -17.19 2.96
CA PRO A 70 0.35 -17.23 2.69
C PRO A 70 0.95 -15.81 2.63
N TRP A 71 1.25 -15.22 3.80
CA TRP A 71 1.84 -13.87 3.90
C TRP A 71 3.31 -13.80 3.42
N HIS A 72 3.96 -14.95 3.24
CA HIS A 72 5.37 -15.02 2.84
C HIS A 72 5.56 -14.99 1.32
N SER A 73 4.52 -15.30 0.55
CA SER A 73 4.56 -15.38 -0.92
C SER A 73 3.14 -15.56 -1.50
N PRO A 74 2.80 -14.99 -2.67
CA PRO A 74 3.61 -14.15 -3.54
C PRO A 74 3.25 -12.66 -3.38
N LEU A 75 2.70 -12.24 -2.25
CA LEU A 75 2.37 -10.83 -1.96
C LEU A 75 3.21 -10.31 -0.79
N TYR A 76 4.50 -10.67 -0.79
CA TYR A 76 5.39 -10.43 0.35
C TYR A 76 5.59 -8.94 0.64
N GLN A 77 5.70 -8.08 -0.37
CA GLN A 77 5.78 -6.63 -0.20
C GLN A 77 4.54 -6.11 0.52
N MET A 78 3.35 -6.49 0.08
CA MET A 78 2.11 -6.07 0.73
C MET A 78 2.05 -6.54 2.19
N ALA A 79 2.37 -7.81 2.45
CA ALA A 79 2.44 -8.37 3.80
C ALA A 79 3.47 -7.64 4.69
N ASN A 80 4.62 -7.27 4.12
CA ASN A 80 5.65 -6.46 4.78
C ASN A 80 5.12 -5.06 5.15
N ARG A 81 4.36 -4.39 4.26
CA ARG A 81 3.73 -3.09 4.59
C ARG A 81 2.74 -3.22 5.75
N LEU A 82 1.93 -4.26 5.74
CA LEU A 82 1.00 -4.57 6.84
C LEU A 82 1.75 -4.82 8.15
N ALA A 83 2.86 -5.56 8.12
CA ALA A 83 3.69 -5.80 9.31
C ALA A 83 4.27 -4.51 9.88
N HIS A 84 4.65 -3.54 9.04
CA HIS A 84 5.12 -2.24 9.52
C HIS A 84 4.00 -1.37 10.09
N LEU A 85 2.79 -1.44 9.55
CA LEU A 85 1.63 -0.83 10.19
C LEU A 85 1.37 -1.45 11.57
N TYR A 86 1.42 -2.78 11.69
CA TYR A 86 1.34 -3.49 12.96
C TYR A 86 2.42 -3.02 13.96
N PHE A 87 3.67 -2.90 13.51
CA PHE A 87 4.77 -2.38 14.32
C PHE A 87 4.52 -0.98 14.88
N LEU A 88 3.99 -0.07 14.07
CA LEU A 88 3.70 1.29 14.54
C LEU A 88 2.46 1.32 15.43
N ALA A 89 1.35 0.76 14.95
CA ALA A 89 0.05 0.90 15.59
C ALA A 89 -0.13 0.02 16.83
N GLU A 90 0.28 -1.25 16.77
CA GLU A 90 0.10 -2.17 17.89
C GLU A 90 1.29 -2.20 18.83
N ILE A 91 2.49 -2.31 18.30
CA ILE A 91 3.67 -2.49 19.16
C ILE A 91 4.08 -1.17 19.80
N ASN A 92 4.12 -0.09 19.02
CA ASN A 92 4.59 1.21 19.48
C ASN A 92 3.47 2.22 19.78
N LYS A 93 2.21 1.78 19.68
CA LYS A 93 1.01 2.58 20.01
C LYS A 93 0.97 3.95 19.32
N LYS A 94 1.45 4.02 18.07
CA LYS A 94 1.40 5.23 17.24
C LYS A 94 0.10 5.25 16.44
N ASP A 95 -0.48 6.44 16.27
CA ASP A 95 -1.65 6.58 15.41
C ASP A 95 -1.21 6.58 13.94
N ALA A 96 -1.06 5.37 13.39
CA ALA A 96 -0.51 5.12 12.06
C ALA A 96 -1.55 4.55 11.09
N TYR A 97 -1.38 4.89 9.81
CA TYR A 97 -2.22 4.49 8.70
C TYR A 97 -1.35 4.05 7.52
N LEU A 98 -1.85 3.13 6.70
CA LEU A 98 -1.20 2.65 5.49
C LEU A 98 -2.10 2.95 4.28
N VAL A 99 -1.54 3.61 3.28
CA VAL A 99 -2.23 3.96 2.05
C VAL A 99 -1.50 3.29 0.89
N PHE A 100 -2.21 2.43 0.17
CA PHE A 100 -1.79 1.95 -1.14
C PHE A 100 -2.31 2.91 -2.21
N VAL A 101 -1.41 3.44 -3.05
CA VAL A 101 -1.73 4.36 -4.13
C VAL A 101 -1.50 3.66 -5.45
N ASN A 102 -2.57 3.43 -6.19
CA ASN A 102 -2.53 2.72 -7.46
C ASN A 102 -2.81 3.72 -8.59
N PHE A 103 -1.86 3.87 -9.52
CA PHE A 103 -2.02 4.75 -10.67
C PHE A 103 -2.67 3.99 -11.82
N ALA A 104 -3.88 4.39 -12.18
CA ALA A 104 -4.62 3.85 -13.30
C ALA A 104 -4.41 4.69 -14.56
N ASN A 105 -4.40 4.03 -15.71
CA ASN A 105 -4.26 4.65 -17.03
C ASN A 105 -3.04 5.58 -17.16
N ALA A 106 -1.92 5.23 -16.53
CA ALA A 106 -0.67 5.98 -16.65
C ALA A 106 -0.12 5.88 -18.09
N ALA A 107 0.01 7.02 -18.78
CA ALA A 107 0.37 7.06 -20.20
C ALA A 107 1.86 6.74 -20.47
N ASP A 108 2.69 6.88 -19.45
CA ASP A 108 4.13 6.58 -19.44
C ASP A 108 4.44 5.14 -19.03
N VAL A 109 3.40 4.33 -18.78
CA VAL A 109 3.48 2.89 -18.54
C VAL A 109 3.21 2.14 -19.84
N GLU A 110 4.04 1.13 -20.16
CA GLU A 110 3.94 0.36 -21.41
C GLU A 110 2.58 -0.33 -21.57
N ILE A 111 2.05 -0.89 -20.47
CA ILE A 111 0.74 -1.53 -20.41
C ILE A 111 -0.08 -0.87 -19.29
N PRO A 112 -0.79 0.24 -19.59
CA PRO A 112 -1.54 0.97 -18.58
C PRO A 112 -2.68 0.14 -18.01
N VAL A 113 -2.79 0.10 -16.69
CA VAL A 113 -3.84 -0.65 -15.98
C VAL A 113 -5.05 0.23 -15.75
N ALA A 114 -6.25 -0.23 -16.11
CA ALA A 114 -7.49 0.48 -15.86
C ALA A 114 -7.90 0.48 -14.39
N ARG A 115 -8.76 1.43 -14.00
CA ARG A 115 -9.27 1.53 -12.62
C ARG A 115 -9.98 0.24 -12.18
N GLU A 116 -10.75 -0.38 -13.06
CA GLU A 116 -11.50 -1.61 -12.78
C GLU A 116 -10.58 -2.81 -12.51
N GLU A 117 -9.47 -2.88 -13.24
CA GLU A 117 -8.43 -3.90 -13.05
C GLU A 117 -7.73 -3.70 -11.71
N TRP A 118 -7.38 -2.47 -11.34
CA TRP A 118 -6.84 -2.14 -10.01
C TRP A 118 -7.80 -2.51 -8.88
N LYS A 119 -9.11 -2.25 -9.04
CA LYS A 119 -10.13 -2.69 -8.08
C LYS A 119 -10.14 -4.21 -7.94
N GLY A 120 -10.06 -4.92 -9.08
CA GLY A 120 -10.00 -6.38 -9.11
C GLY A 120 -8.76 -6.94 -8.39
N ALA A 121 -7.58 -6.45 -8.77
CA ALA A 121 -6.30 -6.85 -8.20
C ALA A 121 -6.24 -6.58 -6.69
N THR A 122 -6.67 -5.40 -6.24
CA THR A 122 -6.68 -5.05 -4.81
C THR A 122 -7.60 -5.98 -4.01
N ARG A 123 -8.81 -6.27 -4.51
CA ARG A 123 -9.73 -7.21 -3.85
C ARG A 123 -9.15 -8.62 -3.79
N LEU A 124 -8.50 -9.07 -4.88
CA LEU A 124 -7.89 -10.40 -4.93
C LEU A 124 -6.72 -10.49 -3.94
N ALA A 125 -5.85 -9.49 -3.89
CA ALA A 125 -4.74 -9.41 -2.95
C ALA A 125 -5.20 -9.44 -1.49
N HIS A 126 -6.24 -8.66 -1.15
CA HIS A 126 -6.82 -8.67 0.19
C HIS A 126 -7.40 -10.04 0.57
N LYS A 127 -8.14 -10.69 -0.34
CA LYS A 127 -8.66 -12.04 -0.12
C LYS A 127 -7.55 -13.07 0.01
N PHE A 128 -6.52 -12.98 -0.81
CA PHE A 128 -5.38 -13.89 -0.81
C PHE A 128 -4.58 -13.81 0.50
N LEU A 129 -4.37 -12.60 1.03
CA LEU A 129 -3.79 -12.38 2.36
C LEU A 129 -4.78 -12.68 3.50
N GLY A 130 -5.98 -13.15 3.20
CA GLY A 130 -6.98 -13.55 4.18
C GLY A 130 -7.47 -12.41 5.07
N LEU A 131 -7.35 -11.16 4.62
CA LEU A 131 -7.70 -9.99 5.43
C LEU A 131 -9.20 -9.96 5.71
N LYS A 132 -9.54 -9.64 6.96
CA LYS A 132 -10.90 -9.47 7.46
C LYS A 132 -11.05 -8.09 8.09
N ASP A 133 -12.28 -7.69 8.36
CA ASP A 133 -12.52 -6.50 9.17
C ASP A 133 -11.93 -6.68 10.59
N SER A 134 -11.11 -5.72 10.97
CA SER A 134 -10.34 -5.66 12.20
C SER A 134 -9.89 -4.23 12.45
N ARG A 135 -9.54 -3.91 13.71
CA ARG A 135 -9.06 -2.56 14.06
C ARG A 135 -7.87 -2.12 13.20
N LEU A 136 -6.95 -3.03 12.87
CA LEU A 136 -5.82 -2.75 12.00
C LEU A 136 -6.23 -2.61 10.53
N SER A 137 -7.12 -3.47 10.02
CA SER A 137 -7.58 -3.36 8.63
C SER A 137 -8.24 -2.01 8.32
N ARG A 138 -8.95 -1.41 9.30
CA ARG A 138 -9.56 -0.08 9.17
C ARG A 138 -8.56 1.08 9.10
N ARG A 139 -7.28 0.80 9.35
CA ARG A 139 -6.15 1.74 9.18
C ARG A 139 -5.45 1.57 7.84
N VAL A 140 -5.91 0.64 7.00
CA VAL A 140 -5.40 0.39 5.65
C VAL A 140 -6.44 0.88 4.66
N THR A 141 -6.00 1.62 3.65
CA THR A 141 -6.87 2.01 2.54
C THR A 141 -6.11 1.92 1.22
N SER A 142 -6.87 1.81 0.13
CA SER A 142 -6.33 1.84 -1.22
C SER A 142 -7.04 2.94 -1.99
N ILE A 143 -6.25 3.84 -2.59
CA ILE A 143 -6.76 4.88 -3.47
C ILE A 143 -6.32 4.57 -4.90
N ILE A 144 -7.21 4.80 -5.85
CA ILE A 144 -6.92 4.64 -7.27
C ILE A 144 -6.97 6.02 -7.92
N ILE A 145 -5.81 6.49 -8.38
CA ILE A 145 -5.66 7.76 -9.08
C ILE A 145 -5.73 7.46 -10.57
N ASP A 146 -6.80 7.89 -11.23
CA ASP A 146 -6.96 7.72 -12.67
C ASP A 146 -6.38 8.93 -13.41
N LEU A 147 -5.27 8.72 -14.10
CA LEU A 147 -4.54 9.81 -14.74
C LEU A 147 -5.26 10.33 -16.00
N LYS A 148 -6.14 9.55 -16.63
CA LYS A 148 -6.99 10.05 -17.72
C LYS A 148 -7.99 11.09 -17.23
N GLU A 149 -8.59 10.87 -16.05
CA GLU A 149 -9.56 11.81 -15.47
C GLU A 149 -8.89 13.13 -15.09
N ILE A 150 -7.67 13.08 -14.54
CA ILE A 150 -6.92 14.28 -14.15
C ILE A 150 -6.54 15.12 -15.37
N ILE A 151 -6.04 14.48 -16.43
CA ILE A 151 -5.67 15.17 -17.67
C ILE A 151 -6.92 15.73 -18.37
N GLY A 152 -8.02 14.96 -18.41
CA GLY A 152 -9.29 15.41 -19.00
C GLY A 152 -9.92 16.61 -18.27
N GLN A 153 -9.79 16.67 -16.94
CA GLN A 153 -10.26 17.81 -16.14
C GLN A 153 -9.42 19.08 -16.36
N GLN A 154 -8.12 18.95 -16.62
CA GLN A 154 -7.26 20.09 -16.95
C GLN A 154 -7.59 20.67 -18.34
N SER A 155 -7.91 19.83 -19.32
CA SER A 155 -8.34 20.26 -20.65
C SER A 155 -9.70 20.97 -20.64
N ALA A 156 -10.66 20.50 -19.84
CA ALA A 156 -11.99 21.13 -19.71
C ALA A 156 -11.97 22.47 -18.96
N GLY A 157 -11.03 22.67 -18.04
CA GLY A 157 -10.87 23.94 -17.29
C GLY A 157 -10.12 25.06 -18.03
N GLY A 158 -9.51 24.74 -19.19
CA GLY A 158 -8.84 25.71 -20.06
C GLY A 158 -9.81 26.46 -20.99
N ASP A 159 -10.84 25.77 -21.48
CA ASP A 159 -11.79 26.32 -22.47
C ASP A 159 -12.80 27.31 -21.87
N ALA A 160 -13.09 27.21 -20.56
CA ALA A 160 -14.04 28.10 -19.89
C ALA A 160 -13.51 29.53 -19.66
N ARG A 161 -12.20 29.78 -19.83
CA ARG A 161 -11.58 31.11 -19.61
C ARG A 161 -11.55 32.01 -20.85
N ASN A 162 -11.98 31.53 -22.01
CA ASN A 162 -11.90 32.28 -23.28
C ASN A 162 -13.24 32.79 -23.84
N ARG A 163 -14.33 32.79 -23.05
CA ARG A 163 -15.60 33.43 -23.45
C ARG A 163 -15.85 34.71 -22.65
N ALA A 164 -15.12 35.77 -22.99
CA ALA A 164 -15.60 37.12 -22.70
C ALA A 164 -16.66 37.49 -23.77
N PRO A 165 -17.78 38.12 -23.39
CA PRO A 165 -18.75 38.60 -24.38
C PRO A 165 -18.11 39.77 -25.15
N GLN A 166 -18.10 39.67 -26.48
CA GLN A 166 -17.84 40.83 -27.33
C GLN A 166 -19.06 41.75 -27.23
N LEU A 167 -18.84 42.95 -26.66
CA LEU A 167 -19.75 44.10 -26.76
C LEU A 167 -19.52 44.83 -28.08
#